data_AF-A0AA95G7P1-F1
#
_entry.id   AF-A0AA95G7P1-F1
#
_cell.length_a   1.000
_cell.length_b   1.000
_cell.length_c   1.000
_cell.angle_alpha   90.00
_cell.angle_beta   90.00
_cell.angle_gamma   90.00
#
_symmetry.space_group_name_H-M   'P 1'
#
loop_
_entity.id
_entity.type
_entity.pdbx_description
1 polymer ?
#
loop_
_entity_poly.entity_id
_entity_poly.type
_entity_poly.pdbx_seq_one_letter_code
_entity_poly.pdbx_strand_id
1 'polypeptide(L)'
;MKYISTIAAILFCNLSFASINLEIENKTDESITFSTKKDYIRSEKESYYKVNNLDPDNATELPKSKHFIYKNYIVDIRDTQIPCAWINILGHTKEQGRGLEIYINYQKIGTICANKTNILTTKPKARITIYKDYAQNTNFHFYNIGWWPNETIFPSSININLTYSVLEFFAEH
;
A
#
# COMPACT_ATOMS: atom_id res chain seq x y z
N MET A 1 16.38 -29.77 -35.58
CA MET A 1 16.48 -29.22 -34.21
C MET A 1 15.49 -28.07 -34.07
N LYS A 2 14.28 -28.32 -33.53
CA LYS A 2 13.14 -27.36 -33.51
C LYS A 2 12.51 -27.21 -32.11
N TYR A 3 13.26 -27.49 -31.04
CA TYR A 3 12.71 -27.56 -29.68
C TYR A 3 13.30 -26.55 -28.67
N ILE A 4 14.16 -25.62 -29.11
CA ILE A 4 14.79 -24.65 -28.20
C ILE A 4 13.96 -23.36 -28.05
N SER A 5 12.99 -23.12 -28.92
CA SER A 5 12.23 -21.85 -28.94
C SER A 5 11.04 -21.78 -27.99
N THR A 6 10.50 -22.91 -27.51
CA THR A 6 9.27 -22.91 -26.68
C THR A 6 9.53 -22.71 -25.19
N ILE A 7 10.74 -23.01 -24.69
CA ILE A 7 11.07 -22.84 -23.26
C ILE A 7 11.35 -21.37 -22.91
N ALA A 8 11.86 -20.58 -23.87
CA ALA A 8 12.11 -19.14 -23.66
C ALA A 8 10.82 -18.31 -23.57
N ALA A 9 9.70 -18.77 -24.14
CA ALA A 9 8.43 -18.04 -24.13
C ALA A 9 7.65 -18.19 -22.81
N ILE A 10 7.92 -19.22 -22.02
CA ILE A 10 7.22 -19.46 -20.73
C ILE A 10 7.84 -18.63 -19.59
N LEU A 11 9.07 -18.11 -19.76
CA LEU A 11 9.75 -17.28 -18.77
C LEU A 11 9.29 -15.81 -18.71
N PHE A 12 8.44 -15.36 -19.64
CA PHE A 12 7.93 -13.98 -19.68
C PHE A 12 6.49 -13.80 -19.20
N CYS A 13 5.77 -14.90 -18.92
CA CYS A 13 4.43 -14.82 -18.34
C CYS A 13 4.54 -14.71 -16.81
N ASN A 14 4.80 -13.50 -16.28
CA ASN A 14 4.40 -13.09 -14.92
C ASN A 14 4.67 -11.61 -14.56
N LEU A 15 4.90 -10.73 -15.53
CA LEU A 15 5.05 -9.28 -15.28
C LEU A 15 3.69 -8.55 -15.23
N SER A 16 2.75 -9.04 -14.43
CA SER A 16 1.57 -8.22 -14.05
C SER A 16 0.88 -8.73 -12.79
N PHE A 17 1.60 -8.70 -11.67
CA PHE A 17 0.93 -8.82 -10.38
C PHE A 17 0.71 -7.43 -9.82
N ALA A 18 -0.56 -7.04 -9.69
CA ALA A 18 -0.93 -6.08 -8.66
C ALA A 18 -0.38 -6.65 -7.34
N SER A 19 0.69 -6.05 -6.80
CA SER A 19 1.59 -6.71 -5.85
C SER A 19 1.10 -6.71 -4.40
N ILE A 20 0.02 -5.96 -4.11
CA ILE A 20 -0.44 -5.66 -2.76
C ILE A 20 -1.98 -5.68 -2.75
N ASN A 21 -2.57 -6.17 -1.67
CA ASN A 21 -3.98 -5.92 -1.35
C ASN A 21 -4.04 -4.83 -0.27
N LEU A 22 -4.41 -3.61 -0.67
CA LEU A 22 -4.49 -2.46 0.22
C LEU A 22 -5.96 -2.11 0.47
N GLU A 23 -6.33 -2.09 1.75
CA GLU A 23 -7.62 -1.60 2.21
C GLU A 23 -7.51 -0.16 2.68
N ILE A 24 -8.54 0.64 2.41
CA ILE A 24 -8.68 1.96 3.02
C ILE A 24 -9.98 2.02 3.81
N GLU A 25 -9.87 2.54 5.03
CA GLU A 25 -10.98 2.81 5.94
C GLU A 25 -10.95 4.30 6.28
N ASN A 26 -12.03 5.01 6.01
CA ASN A 26 -12.11 6.45 6.25
C ASN A 26 -13.09 6.73 7.39
N LYS A 27 -12.56 7.00 8.59
CA LYS A 27 -13.35 7.39 9.75
C LYS A 27 -13.56 8.90 9.84
N THR A 28 -13.53 9.57 8.69
CA THR A 28 -13.74 11.02 8.58
C THR A 28 -14.84 11.30 7.56
N ASP A 29 -15.51 12.44 7.69
CA ASP A 29 -16.51 12.90 6.72
C ASP A 29 -15.89 13.50 5.44
N GLU A 30 -14.58 13.32 5.24
CA GLU A 30 -13.84 13.91 4.13
C GLU A 30 -13.75 12.95 2.94
N SER A 31 -13.86 13.45 1.72
CA SER A 31 -13.82 12.61 0.52
C SER A 31 -12.41 12.09 0.19
N ILE A 32 -12.33 10.87 -0.31
CA ILE A 32 -11.10 10.29 -0.90
C ILE A 32 -11.28 10.21 -2.41
N THR A 33 -10.26 10.57 -3.17
CA THR A 33 -10.28 10.49 -4.63
C THR A 33 -9.30 9.41 -5.11
N PHE A 34 -9.76 8.51 -5.97
CA PHE A 34 -8.92 7.44 -6.54
C PHE A 34 -8.63 7.71 -8.01
N SER A 35 -7.40 7.43 -8.42
CA SER A 35 -6.98 7.52 -9.83
C SER A 35 -6.98 6.14 -10.46
N THR A 36 -7.57 5.98 -11.63
CA THR A 36 -7.59 4.68 -12.33
C THR A 36 -6.42 4.47 -13.29
N LYS A 37 -5.55 5.46 -13.49
CA LYS A 37 -4.39 5.31 -14.38
C LYS A 37 -3.22 4.65 -13.66
N LYS A 38 -2.63 3.65 -14.35
CA LYS A 38 -1.50 2.85 -13.88
C LYS A 38 -0.18 3.63 -13.73
N ASP A 39 -0.06 4.78 -14.39
CA ASP A 39 1.18 5.56 -14.43
C ASP A 39 0.85 7.05 -14.29
N TYR A 40 1.56 7.70 -13.36
CA TYR A 40 1.47 9.13 -13.12
C TYR A 40 2.19 9.88 -14.27
N ILE A 41 1.50 10.05 -15.39
CA ILE A 41 1.83 11.10 -16.35
C ILE A 41 0.76 12.16 -16.15
N ARG A 42 1.14 13.25 -15.47
CA ARG A 42 0.33 14.46 -15.26
C ARG A 42 -0.20 14.92 -16.62
N SER A 43 -1.41 14.49 -16.93
CA SER A 43 -2.10 14.75 -18.19
C SER A 43 -3.38 15.46 -17.82
N GLU A 44 -3.69 16.57 -18.48
CA GLU A 44 -4.85 17.43 -18.22
C GLU A 44 -6.22 16.72 -18.34
N LYS A 45 -6.24 15.44 -18.76
CA LYS A 45 -7.41 14.56 -18.81
C LYS A 45 -7.20 13.33 -17.93
N GLU A 46 -7.30 13.52 -16.63
CA GLU A 46 -7.37 12.44 -15.64
C GLU A 46 -8.83 12.13 -15.32
N SER A 47 -9.24 10.88 -15.57
CA SER A 47 -10.53 10.35 -15.12
C SER A 47 -10.37 9.88 -13.68
N TYR A 48 -10.71 10.74 -12.73
CA TYR A 48 -10.80 10.38 -11.33
C TYR A 48 -12.18 9.82 -10.99
N TYR A 49 -12.23 8.80 -10.14
CA TYR A 49 -13.46 8.46 -9.44
C TYR A 49 -13.41 9.15 -8.08
N LYS A 50 -14.36 10.05 -7.84
CA LYS A 50 -14.56 10.64 -6.52
C LYS A 50 -15.27 9.60 -5.66
N VAL A 51 -14.62 9.09 -4.62
CA VAL A 51 -15.28 8.28 -3.62
C VAL A 51 -15.74 9.20 -2.50
N ASN A 52 -17.02 9.50 -2.53
CA ASN A 52 -17.68 10.20 -1.43
C ASN A 52 -17.77 9.24 -0.24
N ASN A 53 -17.51 9.79 0.96
CA ASN A 53 -17.48 9.18 2.29
C ASN A 53 -17.62 7.65 2.26
N LEU A 54 -16.47 6.97 2.32
CA LEU A 54 -16.48 5.56 2.70
C LEU A 54 -17.22 5.50 4.03
N ASP A 55 -18.20 4.61 4.10
CA ASP A 55 -18.91 4.34 5.34
C ASP A 55 -17.86 4.06 6.43
N PRO A 56 -17.88 4.80 7.56
CA PRO A 56 -16.84 4.75 8.59
C PRO A 56 -16.60 3.34 9.15
N ASP A 57 -17.53 2.42 8.95
CA ASP A 57 -17.45 1.02 9.39
C ASP A 57 -17.06 0.03 8.26
N ASN A 58 -16.93 0.48 7.01
CA ASN A 58 -16.64 -0.38 5.87
C ASN A 58 -15.30 -0.04 5.20
N ALA A 59 -14.32 -0.93 5.38
CA ALA A 59 -13.08 -0.90 4.63
C ALA A 59 -13.34 -1.27 3.16
N THR A 60 -12.79 -0.48 2.24
CA THR A 60 -12.88 -0.75 0.80
C THR A 60 -11.51 -1.18 0.27
N GLU A 61 -11.48 -2.32 -0.43
CA GLU A 61 -10.29 -2.72 -1.18
C GLU A 61 -10.08 -1.74 -2.32
N LEU A 62 -8.88 -1.19 -2.43
CA LEU A 62 -8.56 -0.28 -3.51
C LEU A 62 -8.69 -1.00 -4.86
N PRO A 63 -9.31 -0.37 -5.88
CA PRO A 63 -9.07 -0.80 -7.25
C PRO A 63 -7.55 -0.75 -7.53
N LYS A 64 -7.07 -1.40 -8.59
CA LYS A 64 -5.63 -1.59 -8.91
C LYS A 64 -4.76 -0.30 -8.98
N SER A 65 -5.31 0.87 -8.67
CA SER A 65 -4.61 2.11 -8.37
C SER A 65 -3.61 1.94 -7.22
N LYS A 66 -2.36 2.34 -7.46
CA LYS A 66 -1.29 2.33 -6.44
C LYS A 66 -1.32 3.58 -5.54
N HIS A 67 -2.11 4.58 -5.93
CA HIS A 67 -2.20 5.86 -5.23
C HIS A 67 -3.64 6.35 -5.07
N PHE A 68 -3.84 7.16 -4.04
CA PHE A 68 -5.08 7.90 -3.78
C PHE A 68 -4.77 9.33 -3.35
N ILE A 69 -5.76 10.20 -3.47
CA ILE A 69 -5.68 11.60 -3.07
C ILE A 69 -6.63 11.83 -1.91
N TYR A 70 -6.11 12.36 -0.81
CA TYR A 70 -6.89 12.79 0.35
C TYR A 70 -6.61 14.27 0.60
N LYS A 71 -7.64 15.12 0.52
CA LYS A 71 -7.49 16.58 0.46
C LYS A 71 -6.50 16.99 -0.65
N ASN A 72 -5.34 17.51 -0.28
CA ASN A 72 -4.24 17.93 -1.13
C ASN A 72 -3.02 16.99 -1.05
N TYR A 73 -3.15 15.85 -0.37
CA TYR A 73 -2.08 14.86 -0.22
C TYR A 73 -2.22 13.76 -1.26
N ILE A 74 -1.14 13.52 -2.01
CA ILE A 74 -1.01 12.36 -2.89
C ILE A 74 -0.35 11.24 -2.09
N VAL A 75 -1.07 10.15 -1.88
CA VAL A 75 -0.60 8.99 -1.11
C VAL A 75 -0.35 7.84 -2.06
N ASP A 76 0.87 7.31 -2.07
CA ASP A 76 1.31 6.22 -2.95
C ASP A 76 1.93 5.10 -2.12
N ILE A 77 1.57 3.85 -2.41
CA ILE A 77 2.06 2.66 -1.71
C ILE A 77 2.88 1.78 -2.67
N ARG A 78 4.11 1.47 -2.28
CA ARG A 78 5.06 0.72 -3.09
C ARG A 78 5.53 -0.56 -2.40
N ASP A 79 5.61 -1.65 -3.16
CA ASP A 79 6.22 -2.90 -2.70
C ASP A 79 7.75 -2.79 -2.87
N THR A 80 8.48 -2.86 -1.76
CA THR A 80 9.95 -2.81 -1.75
C THR A 80 10.62 -4.02 -2.40
N GLN A 81 9.88 -5.10 -2.63
CA GLN A 81 10.40 -6.43 -2.97
C GLN A 81 11.29 -7.06 -1.88
N ILE A 82 11.40 -6.46 -0.69
CA ILE A 82 12.18 -6.98 0.43
C ILE A 82 11.29 -7.89 1.28
N PRO A 83 11.58 -9.20 1.37
CA PRO A 83 10.88 -10.10 2.27
C PRO A 83 11.07 -9.70 3.73
N CYS A 84 10.00 -9.71 4.52
CA CYS A 84 10.05 -9.34 5.95
C CYS A 84 9.50 -10.42 6.90
N ALA A 85 8.79 -11.41 6.38
CA ALA A 85 8.26 -12.52 7.17
C ALA A 85 8.34 -13.84 6.38
N TRP A 86 8.58 -14.93 7.10
CA TRP A 86 8.69 -16.28 6.55
C TRP A 86 8.00 -17.29 7.45
N ILE A 87 7.59 -18.41 6.85
CA ILE A 87 7.13 -19.60 7.56
C ILE A 87 7.91 -20.83 7.10
N ASN A 88 8.20 -21.73 8.04
CA ASN A 88 8.80 -23.03 7.74
C ASN A 88 7.72 -24.10 7.72
N ILE A 89 7.57 -24.77 6.57
CA ILE A 89 6.58 -25.83 6.38
C ILE A 89 7.29 -27.02 5.76
N LEU A 90 7.27 -28.15 6.47
CA LEU A 90 7.91 -29.40 6.03
C LEU A 90 9.39 -29.19 5.62
N GLY A 91 10.13 -28.37 6.40
CA GLY A 91 11.53 -28.07 6.13
C GLY A 91 11.79 -27.03 5.03
N HIS A 92 10.75 -26.48 4.39
CA HIS A 92 10.87 -25.43 3.39
C HIS A 92 10.46 -24.07 3.94
N THR A 93 11.34 -23.08 3.81
CA THR A 93 11.03 -21.68 4.13
C THR A 93 10.26 -21.03 2.98
N LYS A 94 9.10 -20.43 3.30
CA LYS A 94 8.25 -19.72 2.35
C LYS A 94 8.05 -18.29 2.80
N GLU A 95 8.15 -17.36 1.87
CA GLU A 95 7.88 -15.94 2.09
C GLU A 95 6.40 -15.71 2.42
N GLN A 96 6.16 -15.04 3.55
CA GLN A 96 4.83 -14.67 4.04
C GLN A 96 4.59 -13.17 4.10
N GLY A 97 5.62 -12.33 4.08
CA GLY A 97 5.45 -10.89 4.13
C GLY A 97 6.51 -10.13 3.35
N ARG A 98 6.16 -8.91 2.96
CA ARG A 98 7.02 -7.95 2.24
C ARG A 98 6.96 -6.57 2.86
N GLY A 99 8.06 -5.84 2.72
CA GLY A 99 8.12 -4.43 3.07
C GLY A 99 7.25 -3.59 2.13
N LEU A 100 6.31 -2.82 2.68
CA LEU A 100 5.50 -1.85 1.94
C LEU A 100 5.85 -0.44 2.37
N GLU A 101 6.22 0.40 1.41
CA GLU A 101 6.52 1.80 1.62
C GLU A 101 5.31 2.68 1.37
N ILE A 102 5.13 3.67 2.24
CA ILE A 102 4.16 4.75 2.04
C ILE A 102 4.89 6.04 1.69
N TYR A 103 4.40 6.67 0.62
CA TYR A 103 4.84 7.96 0.15
C TYR A 103 3.69 8.96 0.28
N ILE A 104 3.99 10.15 0.79
CA ILE A 104 3.06 11.28 0.82
C ILE A 104 3.71 12.42 0.06
N ASN A 105 3.02 12.97 -0.94
CA ASN A 105 3.55 13.99 -1.83
C ASN A 105 4.94 13.63 -2.38
N TYR A 106 5.08 12.38 -2.85
CA TYR A 106 6.32 11.80 -3.40
C TYR A 106 7.49 11.61 -2.42
N GLN A 107 7.31 11.94 -1.13
CA GLN A 107 8.33 11.71 -0.11
C GLN A 107 8.05 10.42 0.64
N LYS A 108 9.09 9.60 0.84
CA LYS A 108 8.98 8.36 1.64
C LYS A 108 8.76 8.74 3.10
N ILE A 109 7.66 8.29 3.67
CA ILE A 109 7.36 8.51 5.10
C ILE A 109 7.83 7.32 5.94
N GLY A 110 7.64 6.10 5.46
CA GLY A 110 8.00 4.90 6.21
C GLY A 110 7.77 3.60 5.46
N THR A 111 8.10 2.50 6.13
CA THR A 111 7.96 1.14 5.61
C THR A 111 7.36 0.25 6.69
N ILE A 112 6.38 -0.58 6.35
CA ILE A 112 5.83 -1.61 7.24
C ILE A 112 6.10 -3.01 6.69
N CYS A 113 6.14 -4.01 7.57
CA CYS A 113 6.08 -5.41 7.15
C CYS A 113 4.62 -5.82 6.97
N ALA A 114 4.17 -6.00 5.73
CA ALA A 114 2.83 -6.49 5.44
C ALA A 114 2.85 -7.97 5.08
N ASN A 115 1.95 -8.71 5.70
CA ASN A 115 1.91 -10.16 5.61
C ASN A 115 0.70 -10.64 4.81
N LYS A 116 0.81 -11.85 4.30
CA LYS A 116 -0.31 -12.64 3.79
C LYS A 116 -1.27 -12.98 4.92
N THR A 117 -2.56 -13.08 4.62
CA THR A 117 -3.57 -13.46 5.62
C THR A 117 -3.65 -14.96 5.85
N ASN A 118 -3.11 -15.76 4.94
CA ASN A 118 -2.90 -17.19 5.13
C ASN A 118 -1.90 -17.71 4.08
N ILE A 119 -1.51 -18.98 4.21
CA ILE A 119 -0.55 -19.64 3.32
C ILE A 119 -0.97 -19.66 1.83
N LEU A 120 -2.28 -19.65 1.55
CA LEU A 120 -2.83 -19.74 0.19
C LEU A 120 -2.96 -18.37 -0.47
N THR A 121 -2.98 -17.29 0.32
CA THR A 121 -3.03 -15.94 -0.24
C THR A 121 -1.73 -15.60 -0.95
N THR A 122 -1.84 -15.06 -2.16
CA THR A 122 -0.69 -14.78 -3.01
C THR A 122 -0.04 -13.44 -2.72
N LYS A 123 -0.75 -12.53 -2.04
CA LYS A 123 -0.35 -11.14 -1.84
C LYS A 123 -0.37 -10.72 -0.38
N PRO A 124 0.58 -9.87 0.05
CA PRO A 124 0.51 -9.24 1.36
C PRO A 124 -0.68 -8.30 1.44
N LYS A 125 -1.20 -8.13 2.65
CA LYS A 125 -2.40 -7.34 2.94
C LYS A 125 -2.10 -6.28 3.99
N ALA A 126 -2.45 -5.04 3.68
CA ALA A 126 -2.30 -3.90 4.57
C ALA A 126 -3.56 -3.03 4.56
N ARG A 127 -3.71 -2.19 5.58
CA ARG A 127 -4.80 -1.21 5.67
C ARG A 127 -4.24 0.17 6.01
N ILE A 128 -4.85 1.20 5.42
CA ILE A 128 -4.73 2.58 5.88
C ILE A 128 -6.06 2.99 6.49
N THR A 129 -6.05 3.30 7.78
CA THR A 129 -7.20 3.90 8.46
C THR A 129 -6.94 5.40 8.62
N ILE A 130 -7.86 6.21 8.11
CA ILE A 130 -7.82 7.68 8.19
C ILE A 130 -8.77 8.12 9.30
N TYR A 131 -8.29 8.91 10.25
CA TYR A 131 -9.11 9.40 11.37
C TYR A 131 -8.63 10.77 11.85
N LYS A 132 -9.47 11.44 12.64
CA LYS A 132 -9.10 12.66 13.37
C LYS A 132 -8.84 12.33 14.84
N ASP A 133 -7.77 12.89 15.40
CA ASP A 133 -7.55 12.81 16.84
C ASP A 133 -8.43 13.81 17.60
N TYR A 134 -8.33 13.82 18.94
CA TYR A 134 -9.07 14.75 19.79
C TYR A 134 -8.76 16.23 19.49
N ALA A 135 -7.57 16.52 18.98
CA ALA A 135 -7.13 17.86 18.57
C ALA A 135 -7.51 18.18 17.11
N GLN A 136 -8.34 17.34 16.47
CA GLN A 136 -8.78 17.47 15.07
C GLN A 136 -7.66 17.33 14.03
N ASN A 137 -6.48 16.80 14.39
CA ASN A 137 -5.44 16.50 13.41
C ASN A 137 -5.79 15.25 12.63
N THR A 138 -5.57 15.27 11.33
CA THR A 138 -5.72 14.09 10.49
C THR A 138 -4.51 13.15 10.68
N ASN A 139 -4.81 11.91 11.00
CA ASN A 139 -3.83 10.84 11.14
C ASN A 139 -4.12 9.71 10.16
N PHE A 140 -3.06 9.16 9.57
CA PHE A 140 -3.09 7.87 8.89
C PHE A 140 -2.45 6.82 9.77
N HIS A 141 -3.17 5.74 10.04
CA HIS A 141 -2.59 4.52 10.59
C HIS A 141 -2.43 3.53 9.45
N PHE A 142 -1.17 3.30 9.03
CA PHE A 142 -0.83 2.33 7.99
C PHE A 142 -0.27 1.07 8.65
N TYR A 143 -0.95 -0.07 8.47
CA TYR A 143 -0.62 -1.27 9.22
C TYR A 143 -0.92 -2.58 8.50
N ASN A 144 -0.24 -3.63 8.95
CA ASN A 144 -0.41 -5.01 8.52
C ASN A 144 -1.74 -5.58 9.02
N ILE A 145 -2.47 -6.25 8.12
CA ILE A 145 -3.67 -7.04 8.48
C ILE A 145 -3.51 -8.53 8.13
N GLY A 146 -2.30 -8.95 7.75
CA GLY A 146 -1.91 -10.34 7.58
C GLY A 146 -1.50 -11.03 8.88
N TRP A 147 -1.34 -12.35 8.82
CA TRP A 147 -0.98 -13.18 9.98
C TRP A 147 0.52 -13.15 10.29
N TRP A 148 0.84 -13.39 11.56
CA TRP A 148 2.21 -13.53 12.07
C TRP A 148 3.13 -12.35 11.72
N PRO A 149 2.78 -11.11 12.15
CA PRO A 149 3.64 -9.96 11.92
C PRO A 149 5.04 -10.25 12.46
N ASN A 150 6.04 -9.95 11.64
CA ASN A 150 7.44 -10.02 12.05
C ASN A 150 8.01 -8.60 12.05
N GLU A 151 8.19 -8.04 13.24
CA GLU A 151 8.61 -6.65 13.41
C GLU A 151 10.14 -6.48 13.41
N THR A 152 10.90 -7.56 13.22
CA THR A 152 12.37 -7.51 13.28
C THR A 152 13.03 -6.81 12.10
N ILE A 153 12.36 -6.74 10.95
CA ILE A 153 12.88 -6.11 9.72
C ILE A 153 12.23 -4.76 9.48
N PHE A 154 10.90 -4.72 9.53
CA PHE A 154 10.10 -3.50 9.46
C PHE A 154 8.98 -3.57 10.49
N PRO A 155 8.52 -2.44 11.07
CA PRO A 155 7.40 -2.45 12.02
C PRO A 155 6.11 -2.97 11.35
N SER A 156 5.17 -3.49 12.15
CA SER A 156 3.86 -3.93 11.63
C SER A 156 2.92 -2.77 11.32
N SER A 157 3.20 -1.59 11.85
CA SER A 157 2.38 -0.38 11.69
C SER A 157 3.19 0.90 11.81
N ILE A 158 2.73 1.96 11.18
CA ILE A 158 3.18 3.34 11.39
C ILE A 158 1.99 4.28 11.49
N ASN A 159 2.10 5.26 12.39
CA ASN A 159 1.15 6.35 12.53
C ASN A 159 1.77 7.62 11.93
N ILE A 160 1.02 8.30 11.06
CA ILE A 160 1.48 9.46 10.30
C ILE A 160 0.51 10.60 10.57
N ASN A 161 0.99 11.67 11.19
CA ASN A 161 0.20 12.88 11.42
C ASN A 161 0.38 13.85 10.24
N LEU A 162 -0.66 14.04 9.43
CA LEU A 162 -0.58 14.84 8.20
C LEU A 162 -0.33 16.33 8.44
N THR A 163 -0.66 16.84 9.64
CA THR A 163 -0.43 18.25 10.00
C THR A 163 1.06 18.55 10.13
N TYR A 164 1.85 17.64 10.69
CA TYR A 164 3.29 17.84 10.94
C TYR A 164 4.19 17.30 9.83
N SER A 165 3.80 16.18 9.21
CA SER A 165 4.61 15.46 8.20
C SER A 165 4.96 16.29 6.96
N VAL A 166 4.27 17.41 6.73
CA VAL A 166 4.47 18.29 5.57
C VAL A 166 5.10 19.62 5.94
N LEU A 167 5.07 20.04 7.22
CA LEU A 167 5.61 21.32 7.65
C LEU A 167 7.12 21.28 7.95
N GLU A 168 7.68 20.14 8.38
CA GLU A 168 9.12 20.04 8.66
C GLU A 168 10.01 20.11 7.41
N PHE A 169 9.46 19.88 6.20
CA PHE A 169 10.25 19.91 4.96
C PHE A 169 10.22 21.24 4.19
N PHE A 170 9.29 22.16 4.51
CA PHE A 170 9.27 23.52 3.94
C PHE A 170 9.97 24.56 4.83
N ALA A 171 10.47 24.15 6.00
CA ALA A 171 11.22 25.03 6.90
C ALA A 171 12.74 25.04 6.63
N GLU A 172 13.25 24.18 5.74
CA GLU A 172 14.69 24.09 5.43
C GLU A 172 15.07 24.57 4.00
N HIS A 173 14.18 25.18 3.23
CA HIS A 173 14.48 25.76 1.91
C HIS A 173 14.06 27.23 1.79
#